data_AF-A0A5M3M7B8-F1
#
_entry.id   AF-A0A5M3M7B8-F1
#
_cell.length_a   1.000
_cell.length_b   1.000
_cell.length_c   1.000
_cell.angle_alpha   90.00
_cell.angle_beta   90.00
_cell.angle_gamma   90.00
#
_symmetry.space_group_name_H-M   'P 1'
#
loop_
_entity.id
_entity.type
_entity.pdbx_description
1 polymer ?
#
loop_
_entity_poly.entity_id
_entity_poly.type
_entity_poly.pdbx_seq_one_letter_code
_entity_poly.pdbx_strand_id
1 'polypeptide(L)'
;MSALINFLLGTVWLTLGTQIQTETPFKPFLERNYHDEEDQHDDVGQIIFRLDSAVEQLDTAISRLSVLRSTAVQARLDHSRLVSPLLRLPTEIMSEIFTRSLPAVGVSEWEYRYTVKPWTIRKRAQHAIKLGHVCRRWRDVALTTPWLW
;
A
#
# COMPACT_ATOMS: atom_id res chain seq x y z
N MET A 1 -5.15 13.31 17.12
CA MET A 1 -5.31 12.76 15.75
C MET A 1 -6.77 12.45 15.42
N SER A 2 -7.55 11.83 16.31
CA SER A 2 -8.99 11.58 16.12
C SER A 2 -9.85 12.85 15.92
N ALA A 3 -9.55 13.94 16.63
CA ALA A 3 -10.29 15.20 16.48
C ALA A 3 -10.14 15.85 15.08
N LEU A 4 -8.97 15.75 14.45
CA LEU A 4 -8.72 16.30 13.11
C LEU A 4 -9.41 15.49 12.01
N ILE A 5 -9.50 14.17 12.18
CA ILE A 5 -10.18 13.27 11.24
C ILE A 5 -11.70 13.50 11.29
N ASN A 6 -12.27 13.62 12.49
CA ASN A 6 -13.69 13.91 12.67
C ASN A 6 -14.04 15.33 12.19
N PHE A 7 -13.14 16.29 12.37
CA PHE A 7 -13.32 17.65 11.84
C PHE A 7 -13.32 17.65 10.30
N LEU A 8 -12.36 16.98 9.66
CA LEU A 8 -12.28 16.90 8.19
C LEU A 8 -13.47 16.14 7.58
N LEU A 9 -13.87 15.01 8.18
CA LEU A 9 -15.03 14.26 7.70
C LEU A 9 -16.34 15.04 7.90
N GLY A 10 -16.49 15.73 9.03
CA GLY A 10 -17.66 16.55 9.33
C GLY A 10 -17.78 17.78 8.43
N THR A 11 -16.68 18.49 8.18
CA THR A 11 -16.68 19.66 7.29
C THR A 11 -16.93 19.25 5.84
N VAL A 12 -16.31 18.17 5.36
CA VAL A 12 -16.52 17.68 3.99
C VAL A 12 -17.96 17.23 3.78
N TRP A 13 -18.57 16.52 4.73
CA TRP A 13 -19.98 16.10 4.63
C TRP A 13 -20.97 17.28 4.65
N LEU A 14 -20.73 18.26 5.52
CA LEU A 14 -21.62 19.43 5.63
C LEU A 14 -21.53 20.34 4.40
N THR A 15 -20.36 20.47 3.76
CA THR A 15 -20.21 21.30 2.55
C THR A 15 -20.63 20.58 1.27
N LEU A 16 -20.33 19.27 1.14
CA LEU A 16 -20.72 18.51 -0.06
C LEU A 16 -22.22 18.20 -0.11
N GLY A 17 -22.84 17.89 1.05
CA GLY A 17 -24.24 17.49 1.11
C GLY A 17 -25.20 18.57 0.61
N THR A 18 -24.79 19.85 0.70
CA THR A 18 -25.53 20.99 0.16
C THR A 18 -25.28 21.27 -1.31
N GLN A 19 -24.19 20.74 -1.88
CA GLN A 19 -23.71 21.15 -3.21
C GLN A 19 -23.98 20.10 -4.30
N ILE A 20 -24.18 18.83 -3.92
CA ILE A 20 -24.53 17.74 -4.84
C ILE A 20 -26.06 17.56 -4.86
N GLN A 21 -26.76 18.45 -5.58
CA GLN A 21 -28.13 18.17 -6.01
C GLN A 21 -28.09 17.41 -7.34
N THR A 22 -28.41 16.11 -7.30
CA THR A 22 -28.50 15.24 -8.50
C THR A 22 -29.86 15.35 -9.20
N GLU A 23 -30.83 16.01 -8.57
CA GLU A 23 -32.13 16.29 -9.16
C GLU A 23 -32.06 17.62 -9.92
N THR A 24 -31.93 17.51 -11.24
CA THR A 24 -31.93 18.63 -12.17
C THR A 24 -33.22 18.63 -12.98
N PRO A 25 -33.82 19.80 -13.28
CA PRO A 25 -35.00 19.91 -14.14
C PRO A 25 -34.72 19.38 -15.56
N PHE A 26 -33.46 19.28 -15.95
CA PHE A 26 -33.03 18.80 -17.26
C PHE A 26 -32.96 17.27 -17.37
N LYS A 27 -33.22 16.52 -16.27
CA LYS A 27 -33.21 15.05 -16.24
C LYS A 27 -34.00 14.35 -17.37
N PRO A 28 -35.17 14.85 -17.82
CA PRO A 28 -35.91 14.24 -18.94
C PRO A 28 -35.23 14.37 -20.32
N PHE A 29 -34.26 15.27 -20.45
CA PHE A 29 -33.61 15.62 -21.73
C PHE A 29 -32.23 14.99 -21.90
N LEU A 30 -31.62 14.46 -20.83
CA LEU A 30 -30.24 13.90 -20.84
C LEU A 30 -30.03 12.71 -21.79
N GLU A 31 -31.09 12.03 -22.22
CA GLU A 31 -31.04 10.86 -23.11
C GLU A 31 -31.60 11.14 -24.52
N ARG A 32 -31.90 12.40 -24.87
CA ARG A 32 -32.46 12.78 -26.19
C ARG A 32 -31.56 13.80 -26.88
N ASN A 33 -31.62 13.84 -28.21
CA ASN A 33 -31.06 14.93 -29.02
C ASN A 33 -31.94 16.19 -28.85
N TYR A 34 -32.00 16.72 -27.63
CA TYR A 34 -32.70 17.95 -27.31
C TYR A 34 -31.83 19.14 -27.74
N HIS A 35 -32.43 20.12 -28.40
CA HIS A 35 -31.78 21.37 -28.78
C HIS A 35 -32.40 22.48 -27.93
N ASP A 36 -31.56 23.11 -27.11
CA ASP A 36 -31.99 24.07 -26.09
C ASP A 36 -32.36 25.43 -26.69
N GLU A 37 -33.24 26.16 -26.01
CA GLU A 37 -33.44 27.60 -26.21
C GLU A 37 -32.33 28.38 -25.50
N GLU A 38 -31.89 29.51 -26.06
CA GLU A 38 -30.65 30.23 -25.71
C GLU A 38 -30.53 30.59 -24.20
N ASP A 39 -31.65 30.78 -23.49
CA ASP A 39 -31.70 31.07 -22.04
C ASP A 39 -31.39 29.85 -21.14
N GLN A 40 -31.61 28.61 -21.60
CA GLN A 40 -31.36 27.38 -20.82
C GLN A 40 -29.87 26.98 -20.81
N HIS A 41 -29.07 27.55 -21.73
CA HIS A 41 -27.63 27.32 -21.80
C HIS A 41 -26.86 27.87 -20.59
N ASP A 42 -27.26 29.01 -20.02
CA ASP A 42 -26.60 29.58 -18.84
C ASP A 42 -26.87 28.73 -17.59
N ASP A 43 -28.10 28.22 -17.44
CA ASP A 43 -28.49 27.36 -16.32
C ASP A 43 -27.75 26.02 -16.32
N VAL A 44 -27.63 25.37 -17.49
CA VAL A 44 -26.85 24.13 -17.63
C VAL A 44 -25.36 24.40 -17.38
N GLY A 45 -24.83 25.52 -17.87
CA GLY A 45 -23.46 25.95 -17.62
C GLY A 45 -23.16 26.12 -16.12
N GLN A 46 -24.07 26.76 -15.37
CA GLN A 46 -23.94 26.89 -13.92
C GLN A 46 -23.99 25.54 -13.19
N ILE A 47 -24.83 24.60 -13.63
CA ILE A 47 -24.90 23.27 -13.04
C ILE A 47 -23.58 22.52 -13.25
N ILE A 48 -23.04 22.53 -14.47
CA ILE A 48 -21.76 21.90 -14.80
C ILE A 48 -20.64 22.52 -13.94
N PHE A 49 -20.55 23.85 -13.87
CA PHE A 49 -19.54 24.53 -13.06
C PHE A 49 -19.60 24.14 -11.58
N ARG A 50 -20.81 24.01 -11.00
CA ARG A 50 -20.99 23.57 -9.61
C ARG A 50 -20.53 22.12 -9.41
N LEU A 51 -20.83 21.24 -10.35
CA LEU A 51 -20.40 19.84 -10.30
C LEU A 51 -18.89 19.70 -10.46
N ASP A 52 -18.28 20.41 -11.40
CA ASP A 52 -16.82 20.44 -11.59
C ASP A 52 -16.11 20.92 -10.32
N SER A 53 -16.62 21.99 -9.70
CA SER A 53 -16.10 22.47 -8.42
C SER A 53 -16.24 21.43 -7.30
N ALA A 54 -17.34 20.69 -7.25
CA ALA A 54 -17.53 19.63 -6.26
C ALA A 54 -16.58 18.44 -6.49
N VAL A 55 -16.33 18.07 -7.75
CA VAL A 55 -15.34 17.05 -8.13
C VAL A 55 -13.94 17.48 -7.72
N GLU A 56 -13.53 18.71 -8.02
CA GLU A 56 -12.21 19.22 -7.64
C GLU A 56 -12.01 19.24 -6.11
N GLN A 57 -13.05 19.59 -5.36
CA GLN A 57 -13.03 19.53 -3.89
C GLN A 57 -12.87 18.09 -3.38
N LEU A 58 -13.56 17.13 -3.99
CA LEU A 58 -13.42 15.71 -3.68
C LEU A 58 -12.01 15.20 -3.97
N ASP A 59 -11.45 15.51 -5.12
CA ASP A 59 -10.10 15.10 -5.51
C ASP A 59 -9.04 15.69 -4.57
N THR A 60 -9.24 16.93 -4.15
CA THR A 60 -8.39 17.58 -3.14
C THR A 60 -8.49 16.86 -1.79
N ALA A 61 -9.70 16.49 -1.35
CA ALA A 61 -9.90 15.76 -0.10
C ALA A 61 -9.28 14.35 -0.17
N ILE A 62 -9.46 13.63 -1.28
CA ILE A 62 -8.88 12.31 -1.53
C ILE A 62 -7.35 12.38 -1.49
N SER A 63 -6.76 13.39 -2.13
CA SER A 63 -5.31 13.61 -2.14
C SER A 63 -4.78 13.83 -0.72
N ARG A 64 -5.43 14.69 0.07
CA ARG A 64 -5.05 14.95 1.47
C ARG A 64 -5.17 13.69 2.34
N LEU A 65 -6.27 12.96 2.23
CA LEU A 65 -6.48 11.72 2.97
C LEU A 65 -5.46 10.64 2.60
N SER A 66 -5.07 10.58 1.33
CA SER A 66 -4.04 9.65 0.85
C SER A 66 -2.66 9.95 1.47
N VAL A 67 -2.28 11.22 1.55
CA VAL A 67 -1.05 11.66 2.23
C VAL A 67 -1.10 11.36 3.73
N LEU A 68 -2.23 11.61 4.37
CA LEU A 68 -2.40 11.31 5.80
C LEU A 68 -2.28 9.79 6.06
N ARG A 69 -2.90 8.97 5.20
CA ARG A 69 -2.82 7.51 5.26
C ARG A 69 -1.39 7.03 5.11
N SER A 70 -0.64 7.52 4.11
CA SER A 70 0.76 7.09 3.90
C SER A 70 1.63 7.45 5.11
N THR A 71 1.44 8.65 5.66
CA THR A 71 2.14 9.10 6.87
C THR A 71 1.83 8.22 8.08
N ALA A 72 0.55 7.91 8.32
CA ALA A 72 0.13 7.05 9.43
C ALA A 72 0.66 5.61 9.29
N VAL A 73 0.65 5.06 8.06
CA VAL A 73 1.23 3.74 7.78
C VAL A 73 2.74 3.73 8.05
N GLN A 74 3.45 4.78 7.61
CA GLN A 74 4.89 4.90 7.84
C GLN A 74 5.20 5.00 9.34
N ALA A 75 4.52 5.89 10.07
CA ALA A 75 4.66 6.00 11.51
C ALA A 75 4.40 4.66 12.23
N ARG A 76 3.36 3.91 11.83
CA ARG A 76 3.08 2.58 12.40
C ARG A 76 4.23 1.60 12.15
N LEU A 77 4.82 1.60 10.96
CA LEU A 77 5.98 0.75 10.64
C LEU A 77 7.21 1.11 11.46
N ASP A 78 7.46 2.40 11.67
CA ASP A 78 8.59 2.86 12.47
C ASP A 78 8.41 2.50 13.95
N HIS A 79 7.21 2.64 14.49
CA HIS A 79 6.92 2.22 15.86
C HIS A 79 6.91 0.68 16.01
N SER A 80 6.45 -0.08 15.01
CA SER A 80 6.49 -1.54 15.08
C SER A 80 7.92 -2.09 15.05
N ARG A 81 8.85 -1.39 14.38
CA ARG A 81 10.30 -1.66 14.48
C ARG A 81 10.84 -1.45 15.87
N LEU A 82 10.35 -0.43 16.59
CA LEU A 82 10.72 -0.23 17.98
C LEU A 82 10.23 -1.41 18.82
N VAL A 83 9.00 -1.89 18.66
CA VAL A 83 8.50 -2.98 19.52
C VAL A 83 9.05 -4.36 19.16
N SER A 84 9.40 -4.62 17.89
CA SER A 84 9.88 -5.93 17.45
C SER A 84 11.35 -6.18 17.85
N PRO A 85 11.64 -7.16 18.73
CA PRO A 85 13.03 -7.48 19.12
C PRO A 85 13.87 -7.93 17.93
N LEU A 86 13.25 -8.64 16.97
CA LEU A 86 13.90 -9.12 15.75
C LEU A 86 14.35 -7.97 14.84
N LEU A 87 13.66 -6.82 14.89
CA LEU A 87 14.02 -5.62 14.14
C LEU A 87 15.03 -4.73 14.90
N ARG A 88 15.61 -5.20 16.02
CA ARG A 88 16.73 -4.54 16.69
C ARG A 88 18.03 -5.34 16.64
N LEU A 89 17.97 -6.59 16.18
CA LEU A 89 19.16 -7.44 16.08
C LEU A 89 20.17 -6.81 15.11
N PRO A 90 21.48 -6.81 15.41
CA PRO A 90 22.49 -6.48 14.42
C PRO A 90 22.40 -7.37 13.18
N THR A 91 22.87 -6.87 12.03
CA THR A 91 22.82 -7.59 10.75
C THR A 91 23.52 -8.95 10.84
N GLU A 92 24.61 -9.01 11.58
CA GLU A 92 25.44 -10.19 11.81
C GLU A 92 24.64 -11.28 12.54
N ILE A 93 23.90 -10.89 13.58
CA ILE A 93 23.07 -11.83 14.35
C ILE A 93 21.91 -12.34 13.49
N MET A 94 21.30 -11.46 12.70
CA MET A 94 20.23 -11.85 11.77
C MET A 94 20.75 -12.81 10.69
N SER A 95 21.94 -12.56 10.13
CA SER A 95 22.57 -13.46 9.16
C SER A 95 22.92 -14.83 9.73
N GLU A 96 23.34 -14.87 11.00
CA GLU A 96 23.64 -16.13 11.70
C GLU A 96 22.37 -16.93 11.95
N ILE A 97 21.29 -16.28 12.40
CA ILE A 97 19.96 -16.91 12.55
C ILE A 97 19.50 -17.48 11.21
N PHE A 98 19.62 -16.71 10.12
CA PHE A 98 19.23 -17.17 8.80
C PHE A 98 20.03 -18.40 8.38
N THR A 99 21.36 -18.38 8.53
CA THR A 99 22.25 -19.50 8.18
C THR A 99 21.89 -20.78 8.94
N ARG A 100 21.53 -20.66 10.23
CA ARG A 100 21.11 -21.77 11.08
C ARG A 100 19.68 -22.25 10.82
N SER A 101 18.81 -21.38 10.31
CA SER A 101 17.42 -21.73 9.97
C SER A 101 17.30 -22.54 8.66
N LEU A 102 18.36 -22.55 7.85
CA LEU A 102 18.39 -23.28 6.59
C LEU A 102 18.57 -24.78 6.81
N PRO A 103 18.02 -25.63 5.91
CA PRO A 103 18.25 -27.07 5.95
C PRO A 103 19.75 -27.37 5.95
N ALA A 104 20.15 -28.30 6.82
CA ALA A 104 21.52 -28.81 6.84
C ALA A 104 21.87 -29.41 5.48
N VAL A 105 23.06 -29.06 4.97
CA VAL A 105 23.62 -29.72 3.80
C VAL A 105 24.19 -31.04 4.28
N GLY A 106 23.38 -32.10 4.23
CA GLY A 106 23.80 -33.43 4.63
C GLY A 106 24.90 -33.94 3.72
N VAL A 107 26.15 -33.82 4.16
CA VAL A 107 27.28 -34.57 3.59
C VAL A 107 27.21 -35.96 4.23
N SER A 108 26.32 -36.76 3.68
CA SER A 108 26.54 -38.18 3.44
C SER A 108 27.94 -38.71 3.84
N GLU A 109 28.10 -39.18 5.08
CA GLU A 109 29.39 -39.71 5.57
C GLU A 109 29.63 -41.15 5.09
N TRP A 110 28.56 -41.86 4.73
CA TRP A 110 28.53 -43.26 4.28
C TRP A 110 28.68 -43.46 2.77
N GLU A 111 28.63 -42.39 1.97
CA GLU A 111 28.87 -42.45 0.52
C GLU A 111 30.32 -42.01 0.33
N TYR A 112 31.16 -42.89 -0.21
CA TYR A 112 32.60 -42.69 -0.45
C TYR A 112 32.94 -41.50 -1.39
N ARG A 113 31.97 -40.63 -1.64
CA ARG A 113 32.03 -39.40 -2.42
C ARG A 113 31.38 -38.32 -1.56
N TYR A 114 32.13 -37.28 -1.22
CA TYR A 114 31.62 -36.02 -0.65
C TYR A 114 30.73 -35.29 -1.67
N THR A 115 29.62 -35.90 -2.09
CA THR A 115 28.72 -35.34 -3.09
C THR A 115 27.52 -34.71 -2.42
N VAL A 116 27.47 -33.39 -2.46
CA VAL A 116 26.27 -32.64 -2.08
C VAL A 116 25.17 -32.96 -3.08
N LYS A 117 24.07 -33.51 -2.57
CA LYS A 117 22.90 -33.87 -3.38
C LYS A 117 22.25 -32.60 -3.98
N PRO A 118 22.03 -32.52 -5.31
CA PRO A 118 21.51 -31.30 -5.95
C PRO A 118 20.18 -30.78 -5.37
N TRP A 119 19.31 -31.67 -4.91
CA TRP A 119 18.04 -31.29 -4.29
C TRP A 119 18.22 -30.59 -2.94
N THR A 120 19.31 -30.85 -2.21
CA THR A 120 19.63 -30.20 -0.94
C THR A 120 19.98 -28.72 -1.16
N ILE A 121 20.76 -28.43 -2.22
CA ILE A 121 21.09 -27.05 -2.63
C ILE A 121 19.81 -26.32 -3.04
N ARG A 122 18.98 -26.93 -3.90
CA ARG A 122 17.69 -26.35 -4.32
C ARG A 122 16.79 -26.04 -3.12
N LYS A 123 16.68 -26.96 -2.18
CA LYS A 123 15.86 -26.77 -0.97
C LYS A 123 16.41 -25.63 -0.12
N ARG A 124 17.73 -25.52 0.04
CA ARG A 124 18.38 -24.43 0.79
C ARG A 124 18.09 -23.07 0.16
N ALA A 125 18.30 -22.92 -1.14
CA ALA A 125 17.97 -21.69 -1.87
C ALA A 125 16.49 -21.30 -1.75
N GLN A 126 15.57 -22.27 -1.84
CA GLN A 126 14.14 -22.01 -1.63
C GLN A 126 13.82 -21.45 -0.22
N HIS A 127 14.50 -21.93 0.82
CA HIS A 127 14.32 -21.40 2.17
C HIS A 127 14.93 -20.00 2.31
N ALA A 128 16.10 -19.75 1.71
CA ALA A 128 16.72 -18.43 1.68
C ALA A 128 15.81 -17.39 1.00
N ILE A 129 15.20 -17.75 -0.13
CA ILE A 129 14.21 -16.91 -0.82
C ILE A 129 13.02 -16.60 0.09
N LYS A 130 12.47 -17.61 0.79
CA LYS A 130 11.35 -17.41 1.75
C LYS A 130 11.69 -16.38 2.83
N LEU A 131 12.91 -16.36 3.35
CA LEU A 131 13.34 -15.35 4.33
C LEU A 131 13.24 -13.93 3.75
N GLY A 132 13.59 -13.75 2.47
CA GLY A 132 13.49 -12.46 1.76
C GLY A 132 12.06 -11.97 1.47
N HIS A 133 11.03 -12.80 1.69
CA HIS A 133 9.63 -12.41 1.53
C HIS A 133 8.99 -11.84 2.80
N VAL A 134 9.64 -11.93 3.96
CA VAL A 134 9.06 -11.48 5.25
C VAL A 134 8.94 -9.97 5.32
N CYS A 135 10.05 -9.25 5.11
CA CYS A 135 10.06 -7.79 5.04
C CYS A 135 11.29 -7.28 4.27
N ARG A 136 11.31 -5.97 3.96
CA ARG A 136 12.43 -5.33 3.24
C ARG A 136 13.78 -5.59 3.94
N ARG A 137 13.82 -5.44 5.26
CA ARG A 137 15.06 -5.66 6.01
C ARG A 137 15.57 -7.10 5.91
N TRP A 138 14.68 -8.09 6.04
CA TRP A 138 15.08 -9.50 5.92
C TRP A 138 15.59 -9.83 4.52
N ARG A 139 14.98 -9.22 3.49
CA ARG A 139 15.46 -9.32 2.12
C ARG A 139 16.86 -8.74 1.96
N ASP A 140 17.09 -7.53 2.47
CA ASP A 140 18.39 -6.87 2.39
C ASP A 140 19.46 -7.74 3.06
N VAL A 141 19.21 -8.20 4.30
CA VAL A 141 20.14 -9.10 5.02
C VAL A 141 20.37 -10.41 4.26
N ALA A 142 19.32 -11.05 3.74
CA ALA A 142 19.43 -12.31 3.02
C ALA A 142 20.23 -12.19 1.71
N LEU A 143 20.08 -11.09 0.97
CA LEU A 143 20.85 -10.82 -0.24
C LEU A 143 22.32 -10.49 0.09
N THR A 144 22.58 -9.82 1.21
CA THR A 144 23.93 -9.47 1.66
C THR A 144 24.64 -10.58 2.44
N THR A 145 24.03 -11.75 2.64
CA THR A 145 24.63 -12.88 3.36
C THR A 145 25.01 -13.99 2.37
N PRO A 146 26.28 -14.07 1.91
CA PRO A 146 26.70 -15.04 0.90
C PRO A 146 26.42 -16.50 1.29
N TRP A 147 26.54 -16.84 2.58
CA TRP A 147 26.36 -18.20 3.12
C TRP A 147 24.94 -18.79 3.00
N LEU A 148 23.96 -17.99 2.56
CA LEU A 148 22.59 -18.45 2.30
C LEU A 148 22.41 -19.05 0.90
N TRP A 149 23.33 -18.76 -0.01
CA TRP A 149 23.31 -19.13 -1.43
C TRP A 149 24.32 -20.24 -1.71
#